data_AF-A0A7S3PN22-F1
#
_entry.id   AF-A0A7S3PN22-F1
#
_cell.length_a   1.000
_cell.length_b   1.000
_cell.length_c   1.000
_cell.angle_alpha   90.00
_cell.angle_beta   90.00
_cell.angle_gamma   90.00
#
_symmetry.space_group_name_H-M   'P 1'
#
loop_
_entity.id
_entity.type
_entity.pdbx_description
1 polymer ?
#
loop_
_entity_poly.entity_id
_entity_poly.type
_entity_poly.pdbx_seq_one_letter_code
_entity_poly.pdbx_strand_id
1 'polypeptide(L)'
;YDNEKGHRIAYVDRPKGAKTISGHAGDSFVCHMKWEDNKTLIIGWCDTIKIVKIRNRTKEEMLSDPTKLMRYAEVVQWFETDFHICGISPFGNDKLAVLAYEDYASDEEIDDDDNNEATELHAGRP
;
A
#
# COMPACT_ATOMS: atom_id res chain seq x y z
N TYR A 1 -7.40 -18.25 -1.77
CA TYR A 1 -8.08 -19.24 -0.92
C TYR A 1 -8.09 -20.57 -1.66
N ASP A 2 -7.93 -21.70 -0.98
CA ASP A 2 -8.08 -23.02 -1.59
C ASP A 2 -9.53 -23.47 -1.48
N ASN A 3 -10.27 -23.42 -2.59
CA ASN A 3 -11.69 -23.76 -2.62
C ASN A 3 -11.95 -25.28 -2.54
N GLU A 4 -11.00 -26.14 -2.91
CA GLU A 4 -11.17 -27.59 -2.86
C GLU A 4 -11.00 -28.11 -1.43
N LYS A 5 -10.07 -27.51 -0.68
CA LYS A 5 -9.79 -27.87 0.72
C LYS A 5 -10.48 -26.98 1.73
N GLY A 6 -11.12 -25.91 1.29
CA GLY A 6 -11.83 -24.98 2.17
C GLY A 6 -10.92 -24.21 3.11
N HIS A 7 -9.65 -23.99 2.76
CA HIS A 7 -8.65 -23.35 3.63
C HIS A 7 -8.03 -22.10 2.99
N ARG A 8 -7.82 -21.07 3.79
CA ARG A 8 -7.02 -19.91 3.38
C ARG A 8 -5.53 -20.28 3.36
N ILE A 9 -4.85 -19.93 2.26
CA ILE A 9 -3.46 -20.34 2.01
C ILE A 9 -2.41 -19.28 2.35
N ALA A 10 -2.82 -18.02 2.56
CA ALA A 10 -1.94 -16.92 2.95
C ALA A 10 -2.75 -15.70 3.46
N TYR A 11 -2.05 -14.83 4.17
CA TYR A 11 -2.43 -13.44 4.38
C TYR A 11 -1.42 -12.55 3.66
N VAL A 12 -1.87 -11.42 3.11
CA VAL A 12 -1.00 -10.37 2.60
C VAL A 12 -1.36 -9.12 3.36
N ASP A 13 -0.45 -8.68 4.22
CA ASP A 13 -0.66 -7.49 5.03
C ASP A 13 -0.22 -6.23 4.28
N ARG A 14 -0.86 -5.12 4.64
CA ARG A 14 -0.39 -3.79 4.26
C ARG A 14 1.07 -3.61 4.74
N PRO A 15 1.95 -3.01 3.93
CA PRO A 15 3.30 -2.68 4.37
C PRO A 15 3.26 -1.80 5.61
N LYS A 16 4.07 -2.16 6.62
CA LYS A 16 4.18 -1.38 7.86
C LYS A 16 4.97 -0.11 7.56
N GLY A 17 4.45 1.05 7.94
CA GLY A 17 5.10 2.33 7.69
C GLY A 17 4.97 2.84 6.25
N ALA A 18 4.12 2.20 5.42
CA ALA A 18 3.75 2.74 4.11
C ALA A 18 3.38 4.21 4.25
N LYS A 19 3.92 5.07 3.37
CA LYS A 19 3.62 6.50 3.39
C LYS A 19 2.11 6.65 3.30
N THR A 20 1.53 7.25 4.33
CA THR A 20 0.15 7.74 4.29
C THR A 20 0.24 9.21 3.97
N ILE A 21 -0.63 9.67 3.07
CA ILE A 21 -0.81 11.10 2.79
C ILE A 21 -0.89 11.86 4.11
N SER A 22 0.00 12.84 4.30
CA SER A 22 0.02 13.64 5.51
C SER A 22 -1.32 14.38 5.62
N GLY A 23 -2.12 14.05 6.64
CA GLY A 23 -3.43 14.67 6.88
C GLY A 23 -4.64 13.86 6.43
N HIS A 24 -4.49 12.79 5.62
CA HIS A 24 -5.61 11.89 5.32
C HIS A 24 -5.56 10.68 6.26
N ALA A 25 -6.34 10.76 7.33
CA ALA A 25 -6.43 9.73 8.35
C ALA A 25 -6.82 8.36 7.76
N GLY A 26 -5.95 7.37 7.99
CA GLY A 26 -6.36 6.01 8.33
C GLY A 26 -6.60 5.01 7.20
N ASP A 27 -7.56 5.27 6.30
CA ASP A 27 -8.32 4.14 5.71
C ASP A 27 -8.49 4.14 4.17
N SER A 28 -7.91 5.09 3.43
CA SER A 28 -8.29 5.28 2.01
C SER A 28 -7.54 4.42 0.98
N PHE A 29 -6.51 3.67 1.35
CA PHE A 29 -5.70 2.94 0.36
C PHE A 29 -6.25 1.55 0.08
N VAL A 30 -7.09 1.49 -0.94
CA VAL A 30 -7.59 0.24 -1.51
C VAL A 30 -6.42 -0.53 -2.11
N CYS A 31 -6.40 -1.84 -1.88
CA CYS A 31 -5.45 -2.75 -2.52
C CYS A 31 -5.89 -2.99 -3.97
N HIS A 32 -4.98 -2.75 -4.92
CA HIS A 32 -5.17 -3.03 -6.33
C HIS A 32 -4.43 -4.31 -6.70
N MET A 33 -5.12 -5.29 -7.29
CA MET A 33 -4.51 -6.57 -7.63
C MET A 33 -4.88 -7.06 -9.02
N LYS A 34 -3.95 -7.77 -9.66
CA LYS A 34 -4.14 -8.34 -11.00
C LYS A 34 -3.38 -9.66 -11.12
N TRP A 35 -4.03 -10.67 -11.69
CA TRP A 35 -3.35 -11.90 -12.09
C TRP A 35 -2.56 -11.66 -13.37
N GLU A 36 -1.26 -11.99 -13.34
CA GLU A 36 -0.41 -12.08 -14.52
C GLU A 36 -0.63 -13.41 -15.26
N ASP A 37 -0.73 -14.48 -14.49
CA ASP A 37 -1.03 -15.83 -14.96
C ASP A 37 -1.85 -16.59 -13.89
N ASN A 38 -2.07 -17.89 -14.09
CA ASN A 38 -2.87 -18.74 -13.17
C ASN A 38 -2.22 -18.99 -11.79
N LYS A 39 -0.98 -18.54 -11.58
CA LYS A 39 -0.17 -18.75 -10.38
C LYS A 39 0.54 -17.50 -9.92
N THR A 40 0.56 -16.40 -10.67
CA THR A 40 1.26 -15.16 -10.31
C THR A 40 0.26 -14.03 -10.13
N LEU A 41 0.12 -13.55 -8.88
CA LEU A 41 -0.70 -12.42 -8.49
C LEU A 41 0.20 -11.21 -8.23
N ILE A 42 -0.16 -10.09 -8.84
CA ILE A 42 0.50 -8.80 -8.64
C ILE A 42 -0.39 -7.97 -7.73
N ILE A 43 0.19 -7.38 -6.69
CA ILE A 43 -0.51 -6.59 -5.69
C ILE A 43 0.18 -5.24 -5.58
N GLY A 44 -0.54 -4.16 -5.85
CA GLY A 44 -0.17 -2.79 -5.49
C GLY A 44 -1.00 -2.32 -4.30
N TRP A 45 -0.36 -1.89 -3.23
CA TRP A 45 -1.04 -1.40 -2.04
C TRP A 45 -0.25 -0.27 -1.38
N CYS A 46 -0.86 0.92 -1.32
CA CYS A 46 -0.19 2.16 -0.94
C CYS A 46 0.96 2.48 -1.91
N ASP A 47 2.18 2.54 -1.41
CA ASP A 47 3.43 2.78 -2.12
C ASP A 47 4.19 1.48 -2.41
N THR A 48 3.61 0.30 -2.15
CA THR A 48 4.31 -0.98 -2.29
C THR A 48 3.70 -1.88 -3.36
N ILE A 49 4.57 -2.50 -4.15
CA ILE A 49 4.23 -3.57 -5.09
C ILE A 49 4.78 -4.91 -4.56
N LYS A 50 3.95 -5.95 -4.56
CA LYS A 50 4.30 -7.33 -4.20
C LYS A 50 3.93 -8.28 -5.35
N ILE A 51 4.86 -9.16 -5.69
CA ILE A 51 4.66 -10.27 -6.63
C ILE A 51 4.50 -11.54 -5.81
N VAL A 52 3.34 -12.17 -5.93
CA VAL A 52 2.95 -13.35 -5.15
C VAL A 52 2.78 -14.55 -6.08
N LYS A 53 3.49 -15.64 -5.80
CA LYS A 53 3.31 -16.91 -6.50
C LYS A 53 2.54 -17.93 -5.67
N ILE A 54 1.55 -18.55 -6.29
CA ILE A 54 0.81 -19.70 -5.74
C ILE A 54 1.59 -20.96 -6.06
N ARG A 55 2.03 -21.67 -5.01
CA ARG A 55 2.84 -22.88 -5.12
C ARG A 55 2.16 -24.05 -4.42
N ASN A 56 2.56 -25.25 -4.85
CA ASN A 56 2.20 -26.51 -4.22
C ASN A 56 3.42 -27.07 -3.51
N ARG A 57 3.22 -27.61 -2.32
CA ARG A 57 4.21 -28.43 -1.63
C ARG A 57 4.26 -29.83 -2.26
N THR A 58 5.44 -30.42 -2.20
CA THR A 58 5.67 -31.83 -2.53
C THR A 58 5.04 -32.75 -1.48
N LYS A 59 4.91 -34.05 -1.79
CA LYS A 59 4.37 -35.01 -0.83
C LYS A 59 5.31 -35.18 0.37
N GLU A 60 6.60 -35.12 0.13
CA GLU A 60 7.66 -35.23 1.13
C GLU A 60 7.58 -34.09 2.15
N GLU A 61 7.40 -32.84 1.67
CA GLU A 61 7.20 -31.68 2.54
C GLU A 61 5.93 -31.80 3.39
N MET A 62 4.85 -32.33 2.80
CA MET A 62 3.59 -32.56 3.51
C MET A 62 3.70 -33.68 4.56
N LEU A 63 4.52 -34.69 4.32
CA LEU A 63 4.80 -35.76 5.29
C LEU A 63 5.66 -35.27 6.46
N SER A 64 6.58 -34.33 6.20
CA SER A 64 7.44 -33.77 7.25
C SER A 64 6.68 -32.92 8.27
N ASP A 65 5.58 -32.29 7.85
CA ASP A 65 4.73 -31.48 8.70
C ASP A 65 3.27 -31.53 8.18
N PRO A 66 2.44 -32.42 8.74
CA PRO A 66 1.05 -32.60 8.33
C PRO A 66 0.15 -31.38 8.58
N THR A 67 0.62 -30.38 9.35
CA THR A 67 -0.15 -29.16 9.63
C THR A 67 -0.05 -28.15 8.48
N LYS A 68 0.94 -28.30 7.59
CA LYS A 68 1.10 -27.43 6.43
C LYS A 68 -0.02 -27.65 5.42
N LEU A 69 -0.40 -26.56 4.75
CA LEU A 69 -1.32 -26.62 3.63
C LEU A 69 -0.60 -27.05 2.35
N MET A 70 -1.26 -27.83 1.50
CA MET A 70 -0.70 -28.26 0.22
C MET A 70 -0.40 -27.07 -0.70
N ARG A 71 -1.32 -26.11 -0.78
CA ARG A 71 -1.16 -24.84 -1.49
C ARG A 71 -0.72 -23.74 -0.54
N TYR A 72 0.18 -22.88 -0.99
CA TYR A 72 0.57 -21.67 -0.28
C TYR A 72 0.83 -20.53 -1.26
N ALA A 73 0.76 -19.29 -0.76
CA ALA A 73 1.17 -18.11 -1.50
C ALA A 73 2.52 -17.62 -0.95
N GLU A 74 3.44 -17.31 -1.84
CA GLU A 74 4.79 -16.85 -1.52
C GLU A 74 5.03 -15.50 -2.16
N VAL A 75 5.41 -14.49 -1.38
CA VAL A 75 5.90 -13.22 -1.92
C VAL A 75 7.31 -13.47 -2.46
N VAL A 76 7.45 -13.49 -3.78
CA VAL A 76 8.73 -13.79 -4.45
C VAL A 76 9.55 -12.53 -4.74
N GLN A 77 8.88 -11.38 -4.83
CA GLN A 77 9.50 -10.07 -4.99
C GLN A 77 8.59 -9.02 -4.38
N TRP A 78 9.18 -7.97 -3.84
CA TRP A 78 8.45 -6.74 -3.51
C TRP A 78 9.39 -5.53 -3.62
N PHE A 79 8.80 -4.35 -3.77
CA PHE A 79 9.52 -3.08 -3.76
C PHE A 79 8.56 -1.93 -3.41
N GLU A 80 9.13 -0.85 -2.91
CA GLU A 80 8.44 0.41 -2.62
C GLU A 80 8.62 1.40 -3.78
N THR A 81 7.72 2.37 -3.84
CA THR A 81 7.66 3.42 -4.84
C THR A 81 7.58 4.77 -4.13
N ASP A 82 7.88 5.84 -4.85
CA ASP A 82 7.77 7.23 -4.37
C ASP A 82 6.37 7.83 -4.59
N PHE A 83 5.47 7.08 -5.24
CA PHE A 83 4.09 7.47 -5.52
C PHE A 83 3.08 6.51 -4.86
N HIS A 84 1.81 6.94 -4.80
CA HIS A 84 0.70 6.11 -4.34
C HIS A 84 0.01 5.40 -5.50
N ILE A 85 -0.19 4.10 -5.36
CA ILE A 85 -0.77 3.22 -6.38
C ILE A 85 -2.30 3.27 -6.30
N CYS A 86 -2.95 3.62 -7.41
CA CYS A 86 -4.41 3.53 -7.59
C CYS A 86 -4.83 2.64 -8.76
N GLY A 87 -3.88 1.95 -9.40
CA GLY A 87 -4.14 0.90 -10.40
C GLY A 87 -2.87 0.18 -10.81
N ILE A 88 -2.97 -1.11 -11.14
CA ILE A 88 -1.83 -1.92 -11.55
C ILE A 88 -2.24 -3.00 -12.56
N SER A 89 -1.38 -3.23 -13.56
CA SER A 89 -1.55 -4.32 -14.54
C SER A 89 -0.19 -4.81 -15.05
N PRO A 90 -0.06 -6.11 -15.38
CA PRO A 90 1.03 -6.58 -16.21
C PRO A 90 1.07 -5.82 -17.54
N PHE A 91 2.28 -5.57 -18.06
CA PHE A 91 2.52 -4.90 -19.34
C PHE A 91 3.67 -5.58 -20.08
N GLY A 92 3.34 -6.56 -20.94
CA GLY A 92 4.36 -7.42 -21.56
C GLY A 92 4.85 -8.50 -20.59
N ASN A 93 6.09 -8.98 -20.79
CA ASN A 93 6.59 -10.16 -20.09
C ASN A 93 7.29 -9.85 -18.76
N ASP A 94 7.81 -8.64 -18.59
CA ASP A 94 8.71 -8.26 -17.49
C ASP A 94 8.48 -6.84 -16.97
N LYS A 95 7.36 -6.19 -17.37
CA LYS A 95 7.04 -4.81 -16.97
C LYS A 95 5.63 -4.71 -16.42
N LEU A 96 5.42 -3.63 -15.69
CA LEU A 96 4.15 -3.25 -15.08
C LEU A 96 3.70 -1.91 -15.62
N ALA A 97 2.41 -1.79 -15.89
CA ALA A 97 1.73 -0.50 -16.01
C ALA A 97 1.10 -0.17 -14.66
N VAL A 98 1.46 1.01 -14.12
CA VAL A 98 0.98 1.48 -12.82
C VAL A 98 0.30 2.83 -13.02
N LEU A 99 -0.93 2.95 -12.52
CA LEU A 99 -1.63 4.22 -12.36
C LEU A 99 -1.37 4.71 -10.95
N ALA A 100 -0.87 5.93 -10.82
CA ALA A 100 -0.40 6.47 -9.55
C ALA A 100 -0.62 7.99 -9.44
N TYR A 101 -0.51 8.49 -8.21
CA TYR A 101 -0.49 9.91 -7.88
C TYR A 101 0.57 10.20 -6.83
N GLU A 102 1.08 11.42 -6.84
CA GLU A 102 2.01 11.94 -5.82
C GLU A 102 1.22 12.79 -4.81
N ASP A 103 1.61 12.72 -3.54
CA ASP A 103 1.10 13.62 -2.52
C ASP A 103 2.00 14.85 -2.49
N TYR A 104 1.60 15.92 -3.18
CA TYR A 104 2.17 17.23 -2.96
C TYR A 104 1.49 17.80 -1.73
N ALA A 105 1.93 17.42 -0.54
CA ALA A 105 1.62 18.19 0.64
C ALA A 105 2.03 19.63 0.31
N SER A 106 1.06 20.54 0.24
CA SER A 106 1.30 21.96 -0.02
C SER A 106 2.24 22.48 1.05
N ASP A 107 3.49 22.76 0.68
CA ASP A 107 4.43 23.59 1.44
C ASP A 107 3.90 25.05 1.48
N GLU A 108 2.68 25.26 1.98
CA GLU A 108 2.18 26.58 2.33
C GLU A 108 2.18 26.69 3.86
N GLU A 109 3.37 26.85 4.43
CA GLU A 109 3.50 27.62 5.67
C GLU A 109 3.09 29.07 5.33
N ILE A 110 1.86 29.43 5.69
CA ILE A 110 1.42 30.82 5.68
C ILE A 110 2.11 31.51 6.86
N ASP A 111 3.24 32.16 6.60
CA ASP A 111 3.82 33.19 7.45
C ASP A 111 2.91 34.44 7.42
N ASP A 112 1.85 34.45 8.22
CA ASP A 112 1.10 35.69 8.52
C ASP A 112 1.84 36.46 9.63
N ASP A 113 2.98 37.06 9.28
CA ASP A 113 3.55 38.19 10.02
C ASP A 113 2.89 39.48 9.50
N ASP A 114 1.75 39.87 10.11
CA ASP A 114 1.20 41.21 9.90
C ASP A 114 0.81 41.88 11.23
N ASN A 115 1.80 42.65 11.67
CA ASN A 115 1.79 43.76 12.60
C ASN A 115 0.56 44.67 12.46
N ASN A 116 -0.24 44.84 13.53
CA ASN A 116 -1.17 45.97 13.62
C ASN A 116 -1.14 46.61 15.02
N GLU A 117 -0.18 47.52 15.19
CA GLU A 117 -0.30 48.65 16.13
C GLU A 117 -1.51 49.50 15.75
N ALA A 118 -2.63 49.34 16.45
CA ALA A 118 -3.63 50.40 16.57
C ALA A 118 -4.48 50.19 17.81
N THR A 119 -4.16 50.89 18.91
CA THR A 119 -5.15 51.48 19.85
C THR A 119 -4.44 52.33 20.90
N GLU A 120 -3.95 53.49 20.48
CA GLU A 120 -3.95 54.67 21.35
C GLU A 120 -4.69 55.78 20.59
N LEU A 121 -5.86 56.17 21.09
CA LEU A 121 -6.34 57.56 21.09
C LEU A 121 -7.54 57.68 22.05
N HIS A 122 -7.26 58.23 23.24
CA HIS A 122 -8.08 59.19 24.02
C HIS A 122 -9.53 58.78 24.42
N ALA A 123 -10.00 58.91 25.66
CA ALA A 123 -9.66 59.86 26.71
C ALA A 123 -10.20 59.37 28.07
N GLY A 124 -9.47 59.65 29.14
CA GLY A 124 -9.96 59.45 30.50
C GLY A 124 -8.91 59.73 31.56
N ARG A 125 -8.69 61.01 31.86
CA ARG A 125 -8.17 61.48 33.16
C ARG A 125 -8.77 62.86 33.46
N PRO A 126 -8.94 63.28 34.72
CA PRO A 126 -8.94 62.55 35.99
C PRO A 126 -10.36 62.32 36.56
#